data_AF-A0A1A0H4S9-F1
#
_entry.id   AF-A0A1A0H4S9-F1
#
_cell.length_a   1.000
_cell.length_b   1.000
_cell.length_c   1.000
_cell.angle_alpha   90.00
_cell.angle_beta   90.00
_cell.angle_gamma   90.00
#
_symmetry.space_group_name_H-M   'P 1'
#
loop_
_entity.id
_entity.type
_entity.pdbx_description
1 polymer ?
#
loop_
_entity_poly.entity_id
_entity_poly.type
_entity_poly.pdbx_seq_one_letter_code
_entity_poly.pdbx_strand_id
1 'polypeptide(L)'
;AKKSAFFEEMVETGRPNWKKAPPEVKARSRGVFLILLSIPVILVPGWEIYRRLSGRSTKKVQVGELGDDKSIRKFDEIEKWETERDSILYKIFGRDFYLDGFTAKTMKQDEPTE
;
A
#
# COMPACT_ATOMS: atom_id res chain seq x y z
N ALA A 1 37.87 6.30 -22.89
CA ALA A 1 36.42 6.19 -23.20
C ALA A 1 36.03 7.36 -24.10
N LYS A 2 35.41 7.14 -25.26
CA LYS A 2 34.90 8.24 -26.10
C LYS A 2 33.89 9.03 -25.26
N LYS A 3 34.14 10.32 -25.04
CA LYS A 3 33.17 11.22 -24.39
C LYS A 3 31.91 11.20 -25.25
N SER A 4 30.77 10.89 -24.65
CA SER A 4 29.52 10.84 -25.41
C SER A 4 29.06 12.28 -25.67
N ALA A 5 28.60 12.55 -26.89
CA ALA A 5 28.13 13.88 -27.30
C ALA A 5 27.02 14.44 -26.38
N PHE A 6 26.31 13.55 -25.68
CA PHE A 6 25.33 13.92 -24.65
C PHE A 6 25.95 14.63 -23.44
N PHE A 7 27.12 14.19 -22.97
CA PHE A 7 27.78 14.81 -21.81
C PHE A 7 28.47 16.12 -22.20
N GLU A 8 29.02 16.21 -23.41
CA GLU A 8 29.64 17.44 -23.91
C GLU A 8 28.62 18.57 -24.06
N GLU A 9 27.48 18.30 -24.71
CA GLU A 9 26.40 19.28 -24.85
C GLU A 9 25.79 19.67 -23.50
N MET A 10 25.74 18.75 -22.54
CA MET A 10 25.27 19.07 -21.18
C MET A 10 26.22 20.02 -20.44
N VAL A 11 27.53 19.85 -20.61
CA VAL A 11 28.55 20.72 -20.00
C VAL A 11 28.51 22.11 -20.64
N GLU A 12 28.29 22.20 -21.95
CA GLU A 12 28.26 23.48 -22.68
C GLU A 12 26.95 24.26 -22.48
N THR A 13 25.80 23.58 -22.51
CA THR A 13 24.48 24.23 -22.47
C THR A 13 23.85 24.27 -21.09
N GLY A 14 24.40 23.49 -20.13
CA GLY A 14 23.81 23.29 -18.80
C GLY A 14 22.49 22.51 -18.81
N ARG A 15 22.03 22.00 -19.97
CA ARG A 15 20.75 21.29 -20.10
C ARG A 15 20.94 19.92 -20.74
N PRO A 16 20.34 18.84 -20.20
CA PRO A 16 20.44 17.52 -20.79
C PRO A 16 19.57 17.40 -22.05
N ASN A 17 20.18 17.09 -23.19
CA ASN A 17 19.45 16.73 -24.41
C ASN A 17 19.15 15.23 -24.45
N TRP A 18 18.01 14.83 -23.88
CA TRP A 18 17.61 13.43 -23.76
C TRP A 18 17.48 12.67 -25.08
N LYS A 19 17.35 13.36 -26.23
CA LYS A 19 17.33 12.70 -27.54
C LYS A 19 18.67 12.03 -27.85
N LYS A 20 19.78 12.68 -27.49
CA LYS A 20 21.15 12.20 -27.71
C LYS A 20 21.70 11.32 -26.58
N ALA A 21 20.93 11.14 -25.51
CA ALA A 21 21.38 10.35 -24.36
C ALA A 21 21.62 8.88 -24.74
N PRO A 22 22.74 8.27 -24.30
CA PRO A 22 22.97 6.84 -24.46
C PRO A 22 21.84 5.99 -23.85
N PRO A 23 21.53 4.81 -24.41
CA PRO A 23 20.49 3.92 -23.89
C PRO A 23 20.66 3.60 -22.40
N GLU A 24 21.90 3.39 -21.95
CA GLU A 24 22.25 3.11 -20.55
C GLU A 24 21.85 4.24 -19.60
N VAL A 25 22.08 5.49 -20.01
CA VAL A 25 21.73 6.69 -19.22
C VAL A 25 20.21 6.83 -19.11
N LYS A 26 19.49 6.57 -20.20
CA LYS A 26 18.02 6.57 -20.21
C LYS A 26 17.45 5.49 -19.30
N ALA A 27 17.98 4.27 -19.38
CA ALA A 27 17.56 3.15 -18.55
C ALA A 27 17.79 3.44 -17.05
N ARG A 28 18.98 3.95 -16.69
CA ARG A 28 19.30 4.33 -15.32
C ARG A 28 18.41 5.46 -14.80
N SER A 29 18.17 6.49 -15.61
CA SER A 29 17.27 7.60 -15.26
C SER A 29 15.84 7.13 -15.01
N ARG A 30 15.31 6.25 -15.88
CA ARG A 30 14.00 5.62 -15.68
C ARG A 30 13.96 4.78 -14.41
N GLY A 31 15.03 4.03 -14.11
CA GLY A 31 15.15 3.25 -12.88
C GLY A 31 15.06 4.13 -11.63
N VAL A 32 15.84 5.21 -11.57
CA VAL A 32 15.80 6.19 -10.47
C VAL A 32 14.41 6.80 -10.34
N PHE A 33 13.79 7.20 -11.46
CA PHE A 33 12.43 7.73 -11.45
C PHE A 33 11.42 6.74 -10.86
N LEU A 34 11.48 5.47 -11.26
CA LEU A 34 10.59 4.43 -10.73
C LEU A 34 10.81 4.17 -9.24
N ILE A 35 12.04 4.24 -8.75
CA ILE A 35 12.35 4.14 -7.31
C ILE A 35 11.72 5.32 -6.57
N LEU A 36 11.90 6.55 -7.05
CA LEU A 36 11.32 7.73 -6.41
C LEU A 36 9.78 7.68 -6.44
N LEU A 37 9.21 7.20 -7.54
CA LEU A 37 7.77 7.01 -7.69
C LEU A 37 7.22 5.92 -6.75
N SER A 38 8.02 4.88 -6.44
CA SER A 38 7.57 3.81 -5.55
C SER A 38 7.53 4.21 -4.08
N ILE A 39 8.33 5.19 -3.66
CA ILE A 39 8.36 5.68 -2.27
C ILE A 39 6.96 6.05 -1.75
N PRO A 40 6.18 6.95 -2.38
CA PRO A 40 4.83 7.28 -1.89
C PRO A 40 3.87 6.09 -1.96
N VAL A 41 4.01 5.24 -2.99
CA VAL A 41 3.18 4.03 -3.17
C VAL A 41 3.42 3.02 -2.04
N ILE A 42 4.62 2.97 -1.47
CA ILE A 42 4.96 2.06 -0.36
C ILE A 42 4.67 2.72 0.99
N LEU A 43 5.09 3.98 1.19
CA LEU A 43 5.00 4.65 2.49
C LEU A 43 3.56 4.92 2.92
N VAL A 44 2.67 5.35 2.01
CA VAL A 44 1.29 5.69 2.38
C VAL A 44 0.52 4.44 2.86
N PRO A 45 0.47 3.32 2.10
CA PRO A 45 -0.15 2.09 2.60
C PRO A 45 0.58 1.51 3.80
N GLY A 46 1.92 1.55 3.81
CA GLY A 46 2.72 1.05 4.93
C GLY A 46 2.41 1.77 6.24
N TRP A 47 2.26 3.10 6.21
CA TRP A 47 1.86 3.90 7.35
C TRP A 47 0.46 3.54 7.86
N GLU A 48 -0.50 3.36 6.96
CA GLU A 48 -1.87 2.99 7.33
C GLU A 48 -1.92 1.57 7.93
N ILE A 49 -1.17 0.61 7.37
CA ILE A 49 -1.03 -0.73 7.93
C ILE A 49 -0.40 -0.67 9.32
N TYR A 50 0.67 0.12 9.51
CA TYR A 50 1.29 0.32 10.82
C TYR A 50 0.30 0.90 11.84
N ARG A 51 -0.53 1.88 11.44
CA ARG A 51 -1.58 2.44 12.30
C ARG A 51 -2.63 1.40 12.69
N ARG A 52 -3.00 0.51 11.77
CA ARG A 52 -3.97 -0.57 12.03
C ARG A 52 -3.40 -1.62 12.97
N LEU A 53 -2.19 -2.08 12.72
CA LEU A 53 -1.50 -3.04 13.60
C LEU A 53 -1.21 -2.48 15.00
N SER A 54 -1.10 -1.15 15.13
CA SER A 54 -0.96 -0.47 16.43
C SER A 54 -2.30 -0.10 17.08
N GLY A 55 -3.43 -0.48 16.49
CA GLY A 55 -4.76 -0.27 17.07
C GLY A 55 -5.22 1.20 17.04
N ARG A 56 -4.61 2.02 16.19
CA ARG A 56 -4.94 3.44 16.01
C ARG A 56 -5.84 3.71 14.80
N SER A 57 -6.27 2.66 14.12
CA SER A 57 -7.14 2.68 12.93
C SER A 57 -7.74 1.28 12.73
N THR A 58 -8.97 1.21 12.23
CA THR A 58 -9.64 -0.06 11.89
C THR A 58 -10.04 -0.07 10.43
N LYS A 59 -9.96 -1.24 9.77
CA LYS A 59 -10.56 -1.37 8.44
C LYS A 59 -12.08 -1.31 8.57
N LYS A 60 -12.71 -0.51 7.71
CA LYS A 60 -14.16 -0.52 7.55
C LYS A 60 -14.63 -1.88 7.03
N VAL A 61 -15.62 -2.44 7.74
CA VAL A 61 -16.29 -3.69 7.37
C VAL A 61 -17.26 -3.43 6.22
N GLN A 62 -17.33 -4.36 5.27
CA GLN A 62 -18.34 -4.31 4.22
C GLN A 62 -19.75 -4.48 4.83
N VAL A 63 -20.63 -3.51 4.60
CA VAL A 63 -21.98 -3.48 5.22
C VAL A 63 -23.09 -3.98 4.30
N GLY A 64 -22.77 -4.25 3.04
CA GLY A 64 -23.76 -4.64 2.05
C GLY A 64 -23.17 -4.75 0.65
N GLU A 65 -24.07 -5.03 -0.29
CA GLU A 65 -23.82 -5.13 -1.71
C GLU A 65 -24.79 -4.24 -2.48
N LEU A 66 -24.33 -3.75 -3.63
CA LEU A 66 -25.19 -3.08 -4.59
C LEU A 66 -25.85 -4.16 -5.45
N GLY A 67 -27.17 -4.28 -5.36
CA GLY A 67 -27.96 -5.16 -6.20
C GLY A 67 -28.04 -4.63 -7.63
N ASP A 68 -28.41 -5.51 -8.57
CA ASP A 68 -28.53 -5.19 -9.99
C ASP A 68 -29.59 -4.10 -10.27
N ASP A 69 -30.56 -3.97 -9.38
CA ASP A 69 -31.61 -2.95 -9.37
C ASP A 69 -31.15 -1.61 -8.75
N LYS A 70 -29.86 -1.47 -8.43
CA LYS A 70 -29.25 -0.36 -7.67
C LYS A 70 -29.78 -0.23 -6.24
N SER A 71 -30.48 -1.24 -5.72
CA SER A 71 -30.83 -1.28 -4.30
C SER A 71 -29.60 -1.68 -3.48
N ILE A 72 -29.53 -1.22 -2.24
CA ILE A 72 -28.47 -1.64 -1.32
C ILE A 72 -29.02 -2.80 -0.49
N ARG A 73 -28.53 -4.01 -0.76
CA ARG A 73 -28.76 -5.16 0.10
C ARG A 73 -27.83 -5.04 1.29
N LYS A 74 -28.38 -4.69 2.46
CA LYS A 74 -27.60 -4.65 3.70
C LYS A 74 -27.31 -6.09 4.14
N PHE A 75 -26.09 -6.32 4.61
CA PHE A 75 -25.72 -7.58 5.23
C PHE A 75 -26.16 -7.63 6.68
N ASP A 76 -26.53 -8.83 7.12
CA ASP A 76 -26.69 -9.13 8.54
C ASP A 76 -25.32 -9.22 9.24
N GLU A 77 -25.28 -9.14 10.57
CA GLU A 77 -23.98 -9.14 11.29
C GLU A 77 -23.15 -10.39 11.04
N ILE A 78 -23.80 -11.56 10.90
CA ILE A 78 -23.14 -12.81 10.58
C ILE A 78 -22.52 -12.73 9.18
N GLU A 79 -23.30 -12.30 8.19
CA GLU A 79 -22.87 -12.21 6.79
C GLU A 79 -21.71 -11.21 6.60
N LYS A 80 -21.71 -10.10 7.36
CA LYS A 80 -20.56 -9.18 7.41
C LYS A 80 -19.28 -9.88 7.85
N TRP A 81 -19.35 -10.68 8.93
CA TRP A 81 -18.18 -11.39 9.44
C TRP A 81 -17.74 -12.52 8.52
N GLU A 82 -18.67 -13.24 7.88
CA GLU A 82 -18.33 -14.28 6.90
C GLU A 82 -17.60 -13.68 5.69
N THR A 83 -18.14 -12.59 5.14
CA THR A 83 -17.53 -11.86 4.02
C THR A 83 -16.12 -11.37 4.35
N GLU A 84 -15.92 -10.83 5.56
CA GLU A 84 -14.59 -10.39 5.97
C GLU A 84 -13.64 -11.57 6.19
N ARG A 85 -14.08 -12.69 6.79
CA ARG A 85 -13.24 -13.90 6.97
C ARG A 85 -12.71 -14.44 5.65
N ASP A 86 -13.50 -14.33 4.59
CA ASP A 86 -13.12 -14.81 3.27
C ASP A 86 -12.15 -13.87 2.54
N SER A 87 -12.02 -12.62 3.00
CA SER A 87 -11.12 -11.62 2.43
C SER A 87 -9.64 -11.96 2.64
N ILE A 88 -8.82 -11.60 1.66
CA ILE A 88 -7.34 -11.75 1.74
C ILE A 88 -6.77 -10.97 2.94
N LEU A 89 -7.33 -9.81 3.23
CA LEU A 89 -6.90 -8.95 4.34
C LEU A 89 -7.10 -9.64 5.69
N TYR A 90 -8.26 -10.27 5.90
CA TYR A 90 -8.49 -11.05 7.13
C TYR A 90 -7.57 -12.27 7.21
N LYS A 91 -7.31 -12.96 6.09
CA LYS A 91 -6.39 -14.11 6.07
C LYS A 91 -4.95 -13.75 6.41
N ILE A 92 -4.50 -12.54 6.08
CA ILE A 92 -3.14 -12.07 6.35
C ILE A 92 -3.02 -11.42 7.74
N PHE A 93 -3.99 -10.58 8.11
CA PHE A 93 -3.88 -9.72 9.31
C PHE A 93 -4.77 -10.16 10.48
N GLY A 94 -5.70 -11.10 10.27
CA GLY A 94 -6.59 -11.61 11.29
C GLY A 94 -7.68 -10.63 11.72
N ARG A 95 -8.36 -10.98 12.81
CA ARG A 95 -9.51 -10.24 13.37
C ARG A 95 -9.14 -8.85 13.91
N ASP A 96 -7.93 -8.70 14.42
CA ASP A 96 -7.37 -7.47 14.99
C ASP A 96 -7.36 -6.30 13.99
N PHE A 97 -7.33 -6.59 12.69
CA PHE A 97 -7.33 -5.56 11.65
C PHE A 97 -8.67 -4.82 11.51
N TYR A 98 -9.73 -5.37 12.12
CA TYR A 98 -11.12 -4.95 11.95
C TYR A 98 -11.79 -4.51 13.26
N LEU A 99 -11.20 -4.85 14.41
CA LEU A 99 -11.74 -4.54 15.72
C LEU A 99 -11.02 -3.34 16.33
N ASP A 100 -11.78 -2.36 16.80
CA ASP A 100 -11.22 -1.16 17.41
C ASP A 100 -10.65 -1.51 18.80
N GLY A 101 -9.36 -1.22 19.02
CA GLY A 101 -8.68 -1.50 20.29
C GLY A 101 -8.23 -2.95 20.53
N PHE A 102 -8.53 -3.91 19.65
CA PHE A 102 -7.99 -5.28 19.73
C PHE A 102 -6.75 -5.40 18.84
N THR A 103 -5.59 -5.41 19.48
CA THR A 103 -4.31 -5.72 18.84
C THR A 103 -3.65 -6.84 19.63
N ALA A 104 -2.81 -7.65 18.99
CA ALA A 104 -1.94 -8.61 19.67
C ALA A 104 -1.11 -8.00 20.84
N LYS A 105 -0.98 -6.66 20.93
CA LYS A 105 -0.38 -5.94 22.07
C LYS A 105 -1.36 -5.60 23.20
N THR A 106 -2.66 -5.50 22.93
CA THR A 106 -3.71 -5.23 23.93
C THR A 106 -4.40 -6.50 24.44
N MET A 107 -4.25 -7.63 23.74
CA MET A 107 -4.45 -8.96 24.32
C MET A 107 -3.33 -9.23 25.33
N LYS A 108 -3.43 -8.64 26.53
CA LYS A 108 -2.75 -9.23 27.69
C LYS A 108 -3.21 -10.68 27.76
N GLN A 109 -2.25 -11.60 27.84
CA GLN A 109 -2.52 -13.01 28.13
C GLN A 109 -3.47 -13.05 29.33
N ASP A 110 -4.68 -13.54 29.13
CA ASP A 110 -5.54 -13.91 30.25
C ASP A 110 -4.73 -14.91 31.07
N GLU A 111 -4.33 -14.49 32.28
CA GLU A 111 -3.69 -15.39 33.24
C GLU A 111 -4.63 -16.58 33.45
N PRO A 112 -4.12 -17.83 33.40
CA PRO A 112 -4.94 -18.99 33.64
C PRO A 112 -5.49 -18.87 35.06
N THR A 113 -6.82 -18.74 35.15
CA THR A 113 -7.52 -18.74 36.43
C THR A 113 -7.48 -20.17 36.95
N GLU A 114 -6.54 -20.46 37.86
CA GLU A 114 -6.64 -21.57 38.82
C GLU A 114 -7.54 -21.18 39.99
#